data_AF-A0A258LQT9-F1
#
_entry.id   AF-A0A258LQT9-F1
#
_cell.length_a   1.000
_cell.length_b   1.000
_cell.length_c   1.000
_cell.angle_alpha   90.00
_cell.angle_beta   90.00
_cell.angle_gamma   90.00
#
_symmetry.space_group_name_H-M   'P 1'
#
loop_
_entity.id
_entity.type
_entity.pdbx_description
1 polymer ?
#
loop_
_entity_poly.entity_id
_entity_poly.type
_entity_poly.pdbx_seq_one_letter_code
_entity_poly.pdbx_strand_id
1 'polypeptide(L)'
;FGAAELGMLMDNYDGNPILVFAGYNAGRGSVRKWFERYGDPRDKDVDPVDWVELIPFSETRNYVQRVMENYLVYQVRFGTGRPQPIAAR
;
A
#
# COMPACT_ATOMS: atom_id res chain seq x y z
N PHE A 1 -10.37 16.18 6.99
CA PHE A 1 -9.01 16.21 6.40
C PHE A 1 -8.48 14.82 6.11
N GLY A 2 -8.26 13.94 7.10
CA GLY A 2 -7.68 12.60 6.87
C GLY A 2 -8.47 11.70 5.89
N ALA A 3 -9.80 11.61 6.04
CA ALA A 3 -10.64 10.82 5.13
C ALA A 3 -10.63 11.36 3.68
N ALA A 4 -10.50 12.68 3.50
CA ALA A 4 -10.42 13.28 2.18
C ALA A 4 -9.07 12.98 1.50
N GLU A 5 -7.96 13.06 2.24
CA GLU A 5 -6.64 12.66 1.72
C GLU A 5 -6.61 11.17 1.36
N LEU A 6 -7.16 10.31 2.23
CA LEU A 6 -7.30 8.88 1.93
C LEU A 6 -8.15 8.62 0.69
N GLY A 7 -9.26 9.34 0.52
CA GLY A 7 -10.09 9.27 -0.69
C GLY A 7 -9.30 9.62 -1.94
N MET A 8 -8.57 10.74 -1.93
CA MET A 8 -7.72 11.12 -3.06
C MET A 8 -6.62 10.08 -3.35
N LEU A 9 -6.01 9.50 -2.32
CA LEU A 9 -4.99 8.46 -2.52
C LEU A 9 -5.59 7.17 -3.07
N MET A 10 -6.79 6.78 -2.64
CA MET A 10 -7.52 5.64 -3.19
C MET A 10 -7.77 5.82 -4.69
N ASP A 11 -8.22 7.01 -5.10
CA ASP A 11 -8.44 7.31 -6.52
C ASP A 11 -7.13 7.31 -7.31
N ASN A 12 -6.05 7.85 -6.76
CA ASN A 12 -4.75 7.95 -7.44
C ASN A 12 -4.02 6.60 -7.61
N TYR A 13 -4.34 5.60 -6.79
CA TYR A 13 -3.66 4.31 -6.77
C TYR A 13 -4.58 3.12 -7.06
N ASP A 14 -5.71 3.37 -7.73
CA ASP A 14 -6.70 2.35 -8.11
C ASP A 14 -7.14 1.46 -6.93
N GLY A 15 -7.23 2.06 -5.75
CA GLY A 15 -7.59 1.35 -4.53
C GLY A 15 -6.54 0.37 -3.99
N ASN A 16 -5.30 0.36 -4.52
CA ASN A 16 -4.24 -0.52 -4.00
C ASN A 16 -3.83 -0.08 -2.58
N PRO A 17 -4.08 -0.91 -1.55
CA PRO A 17 -3.90 -0.47 -0.16
C PRO A 17 -2.43 -0.25 0.22
N ILE A 18 -1.48 -0.98 -0.38
CA ILE A 18 -0.04 -0.79 -0.13
C ILE A 18 0.37 0.63 -0.55
N LEU A 19 -0.02 1.04 -1.76
CA LEU A 19 0.30 2.35 -2.32
C LEU A 19 -0.41 3.49 -1.60
N VAL A 20 -1.66 3.28 -1.21
CA VAL A 20 -2.43 4.25 -0.43
C VAL A 20 -1.77 4.50 0.92
N PHE A 21 -1.43 3.46 1.67
CA PHE A 21 -0.81 3.62 2.98
C PHE A 21 0.62 4.16 2.90
N ALA A 22 1.40 3.72 1.91
CA ALA A 22 2.72 4.29 1.63
C ALA A 22 2.62 5.79 1.30
N GLY A 23 1.67 6.19 0.46
CA GLY A 23 1.44 7.58 0.07
C GLY A 23 0.90 8.44 1.22
N TYR A 24 0.09 7.87 2.11
CA TYR A 24 -0.42 8.57 3.28
C TYR A 24 0.69 8.89 4.30
N ASN A 25 1.63 7.97 4.50
CA ASN A 25 2.73 8.16 5.47
C ASN A 25 3.93 8.91 4.89
N ALA A 26 4.38 8.57 3.68
CA ALA A 26 5.60 9.13 3.08
C ALA A 26 5.36 10.17 1.98
N GLY A 27 4.11 10.42 1.61
CA GLY A 27 3.71 11.35 0.56
C GLY A 27 3.87 10.77 -0.86
N ARG A 28 3.04 11.25 -1.79
CA ARG A 28 3.01 10.81 -3.21
C ARG A 28 4.35 10.97 -3.93
N GLY A 29 5.12 12.00 -3.58
CA GLY A 29 6.45 12.23 -4.15
C GLY A 29 7.45 11.11 -3.82
N SER A 30 7.35 10.50 -2.64
CA SER A 30 8.19 9.36 -2.25
C SER A 30 7.78 8.10 -3.00
N VAL A 31 6.47 7.81 -3.07
CA VAL A 31 5.94 6.65 -3.80
C VAL A 31 6.34 6.69 -5.28
N ARG A 32 6.26 7.87 -5.92
CA ARG A 32 6.73 8.05 -7.31
C ARG A 32 8.21 7.69 -7.47
N LYS A 33 9.08 8.14 -6.56
CA LYS A 33 10.52 7.79 -6.62
C LYS A 33 10.74 6.29 -6.45
N TRP A 34 9.89 5.60 -5.70
CA TRP A 34 9.97 4.17 -5.52
C TRP A 34 9.46 3.39 -6.73
N PHE A 35 8.43 3.88 -7.43
CA PHE A 35 8.06 3.34 -8.75
C PHE A 35 9.21 3.40 -9.74
N GLU A 36 9.86 4.56 -9.83
CA GLU A 36 10.99 4.77 -10.74
C GLU A 36 12.18 3.85 -10.42
N ARG A 37 12.29 3.35 -9.17
CA ARG A 37 13.42 2.52 -8.73
C ARG A 37 13.13 1.03 -8.67
N TYR A 38 11.94 0.63 -8.23
CA TYR A 38 11.58 -0.75 -7.90
C TYR A 38 10.44 -1.29 -8.79
N GLY A 39 9.89 -0.47 -9.69
CA GLY A 39 8.72 -0.81 -10.47
C GLY A 39 7.40 -0.52 -9.72
N ASP A 40 6.30 -0.72 -10.43
CA ASP A 40 4.96 -0.59 -9.88
C ASP A 40 4.53 -1.93 -9.24
N PRO A 41 4.21 -2.00 -7.95
CA PRO A 41 3.81 -3.25 -7.30
C PRO A 41 2.43 -3.76 -7.74
N ARG A 42 1.76 -3.06 -8.67
CA ARG A 42 0.57 -3.56 -9.37
C ARG A 42 0.94 -4.42 -10.59
N ASP A 43 2.16 -4.29 -11.09
CA ASP A 43 2.64 -5.08 -12.22
C ASP A 43 2.90 -6.53 -11.79
N LYS A 44 2.53 -7.50 -12.64
CA LYS A 44 2.68 -8.94 -12.36
C LYS A 44 4.12 -9.42 -12.13
N ASP A 45 5.09 -8.60 -12.52
CA ASP A 45 6.53 -8.90 -12.49
C ASP A 45 7.22 -8.23 -11.29
N VAL A 46 6.46 -7.53 -10.43
CA VAL A 46 6.95 -6.91 -9.19
C VAL A 46 6.26 -7.59 -8.02
N ASP A 47 7.04 -8.20 -7.12
CA ASP A 47 6.49 -8.77 -5.90
C ASP A 47 6.11 -7.63 -4.91
N PRO A 48 4.84 -7.54 -4.48
CA PRO A 48 4.40 -6.48 -3.58
C PRO A 48 5.02 -6.56 -2.18
N VAL A 49 5.39 -7.75 -1.70
CA VAL A 49 6.08 -7.94 -0.41
C VAL A 49 7.50 -7.39 -0.51
N ASP A 50 8.24 -7.78 -1.55
CA ASP A 50 9.59 -7.24 -1.78
C ASP A 50 9.56 -5.74 -1.98
N TRP A 51 8.56 -5.22 -2.69
CA TRP A 51 8.40 -3.77 -2.88
C TRP A 51 8.26 -3.02 -1.55
N VAL A 52 7.47 -3.56 -0.61
CA VAL A 52 7.35 -3.00 0.75
C VAL A 52 8.68 -3.08 1.49
N GLU A 53 9.41 -4.19 1.39
CA GLU A 53 10.73 -4.36 2.01
C GLU A 53 11.81 -3.43 1.42
N LEU A 54 11.64 -2.94 0.21
CA LEU A 54 12.55 -1.99 -0.43
C LEU A 54 12.28 -0.53 -0.04
N ILE A 55 11.21 -0.24 0.71
CA ILE A 55 10.93 1.11 1.23
C ILE A 55 12.09 1.56 2.14
N PRO A 56 12.78 2.67 1.82
CA PRO A 56 14.02 3.06 2.51
C PRO A 56 13.78 3.64 3.91
N PHE A 57 12.58 4.13 4.18
CA PHE A 57 12.22 4.65 5.50
C PHE A 57 11.66 3.50 6.34
N SER A 58 12.40 3.08 7.36
CA SER A 58 12.00 1.97 8.26
C SER A 58 10.68 2.26 8.98
N GLU A 59 10.43 3.52 9.35
CA GLU A 59 9.15 3.95 9.91
C GLU A 59 8.00 3.71 8.93
N THR A 60 8.13 4.15 7.69
CA THR A 60 7.10 3.95 6.65
C THR A 60 6.88 2.47 6.36
N ARG A 61 7.94 1.69 6.26
CA ARG A 61 7.85 0.24 6.04
C ARG A 61 7.03 -0.44 7.14
N ASN A 62 7.41 -0.20 8.40
CA ASN A 62 6.71 -0.76 9.55
C ASN A 62 5.25 -0.25 9.62
N TYR A 63 5.01 1.01 9.28
CA TYR A 63 3.66 1.57 9.19
C TYR A 63 2.80 0.80 8.18
N VAL A 64 3.30 0.62 6.95
CA VAL A 64 2.57 -0.09 5.89
C VAL A 64 2.27 -1.53 6.32
N GLN A 65 3.24 -2.26 6.85
CA GLN A 65 3.07 -3.63 7.34
C GLN A 65 1.96 -3.72 8.41
N ARG A 66 2.04 -2.91 9.47
CA ARG A 66 1.07 -2.91 10.59
C ARG A 66 -0.34 -2.50 10.16
N VAL A 67 -0.45 -1.52 9.25
CA VAL A 67 -1.76 -1.08 8.77
C VAL A 67 -2.37 -2.12 7.83
N MET A 68 -1.57 -2.78 6.98
CA MET A 68 -2.03 -3.88 6.13
C MET A 68 -2.55 -5.06 6.95
N GLU A 69 -1.85 -5.46 8.01
CA GLU A 69 -2.31 -6.51 8.94
C GLU A 69 -3.70 -6.19 9.51
N ASN A 70 -3.89 -4.98 10.03
CA ASN A 70 -5.17 -4.54 10.57
C ASN A 70 -6.25 -4.40 9.50
N TYR A 71 -5.90 -3.88 8.31
CA TYR A 71 -6.81 -3.71 7.20
C TYR A 71 -7.43 -5.04 6.76
N LEU A 72 -6.61 -6.09 6.63
CA LEU A 72 -7.09 -7.43 6.29
C LEU A 72 -8.02 -8.00 7.37
N VAL A 73 -7.69 -7.81 8.66
CA VAL A 73 -8.56 -8.21 9.78
C VAL A 73 -9.91 -7.50 9.69
N TYR A 74 -9.93 -6.20 9.41
CA TYR A 74 -11.17 -5.43 9.31
C TYR A 74 -12.00 -5.78 8.07
N GLN A 75 -11.37 -6.07 6.93
CA GLN A 75 -12.09 -6.58 5.76
C GLN A 75 -12.83 -7.88 6.09
N VAL A 76 -12.17 -8.83 6.76
CA VAL A 76 -12.80 -10.09 7.17
C VAL A 76 -13.94 -9.86 8.16
N ARG A 77 -13.74 -9.00 9.16
CA ARG A 77 -14.74 -8.72 10.20
C ARG A 77 -15.99 -8.02 9.69
N PHE A 78 -15.84 -7.10 8.74
CA PHE A 78 -16.94 -6.27 8.25
C PHE A 78 -17.48 -6.66 6.87
N GLY A 79 -16.94 -7.72 6.26
CA GLY A 79 -17.55 -8.39 5.10
C GLY A 79 -17.61 -7.55 3.82
N THR A 80 -16.80 -6.49 3.69
CA THR A 80 -16.82 -5.59 2.53
C THR A 80 -16.07 -6.13 1.29
N GLY A 81 -15.56 -7.37 1.34
CA GLY A 81 -14.96 -8.08 0.21
C GLY A 81 -14.26 -9.37 0.63
N ARG A 82 -14.13 -10.34 -0.28
CA ARG A 82 -13.24 -11.50 -0.04
C ARG A 82 -11.83 -10.97 0.22
N PRO A 83 -11.10 -11.46 1.25
CA PRO A 83 -9.71 -11.06 1.45
C PRO A 83 -8.93 -11.41 0.18
N GLN A 84 -8.41 -10.39 -0.50
CA GLN A 84 -7.45 -10.59 -1.57
C GLN A 84 -6.12 -10.92 -0.91
N PRO A 85 -5.50 -12.07 -1.20
CA PRO A 85 -4.14 -12.32 -0.77
C PRO A 85 -3.26 -11.16 -1.22
N ILE A 86 -2.35 -10.70 -0.36
CA ILE A 86 -1.19 -9.96 -0.85
C ILE A 86 -0.50 -10.95 -1.78
N ALA A 87 -0.64 -10.77 -3.09
CA ALA A 87 -0.25 -11.77 -4.07
C ALA A 87 1.29 -11.84 -4.11
N ALA A 88 1.86 -12.71 -3.29
CA ALA A 88 3.21 -13.23 -3.45
C ALA A 88 3.18 -14.26 -4.59
N ARG A 89 4.15 -14.18 -5.51
CA ARG A 89 4.39 -15.23 -6.51
C ARG A 89 5.62 -16.02 -6.14
#